data_AF-A0A1A7QJS4-F1
#
_entry.id   AF-A0A1A7QJS4-F1
#
_cell.length_a   1.000
_cell.length_b   1.000
_cell.length_c   1.000
_cell.angle_alpha   90.00
_cell.angle_beta   90.00
_cell.angle_gamma   90.00
#
_symmetry.space_group_name_H-M   'P 1'
#
loop_
_entity.id
_entity.type
_entity.pdbx_description
1 polymer ?
#
loop_
_entity_poly.entity_id
_entity_poly.type
_entity_poly.pdbx_seq_one_letter_code
_entity_poly.pdbx_strand_id
1 'polypeptide(L)'
;MNAQTAIKPDEITTFLGSIPAEEFEKRSKLRSLRNAAAAMIASTESDTARALAWFATEYATQALYSPGATQALDDLNKLCTRFMLTAIQAEQIDLERFGE
;
A
#
# COMPACT_ATOMS: atom_id res chain seq x y z
N MET A 1 25.85 29.03 9.69
CA MET A 1 24.48 28.90 9.16
C MET A 1 23.96 27.55 9.59
N ASN A 2 23.07 27.49 10.58
CA ASN A 2 22.37 26.25 10.91
C ASN A 2 21.31 26.05 9.83
N ALA A 3 21.52 25.10 8.93
CA ALA A 3 20.47 24.66 8.02
C ALA A 3 19.34 24.12 8.90
N GLN A 4 18.23 24.86 8.98
CA GLN A 4 16.97 24.28 9.44
C GLN A 4 16.66 23.15 8.46
N THR A 5 16.89 21.91 8.90
CA THR A 5 16.37 20.73 8.25
C THR A 5 14.86 20.86 8.32
N ALA A 6 14.25 21.40 7.26
CA ALA A 6 12.82 21.43 7.11
C ALA A 6 12.33 19.98 7.23
N ILE A 7 11.65 19.67 8.34
CA ILE A 7 10.99 18.38 8.50
C ILE A 7 9.99 18.29 7.36
N LYS A 8 10.21 17.37 6.42
CA LYS A 8 9.25 17.13 5.35
C LYS A 8 7.93 16.75 6.02
N PRO A 9 6.81 17.43 5.70
CA PRO A 9 5.51 17.02 6.19
C PRO A 9 5.25 15.57 5.76
N ASP A 10 4.93 14.69 6.72
CA ASP A 10 4.44 13.36 6.41
C ASP A 10 2.94 13.47 6.07
N GLU A 11 2.52 12.85 4.96
CA GLU A 11 1.12 12.96 4.51
C GLU A 11 0.12 12.44 5.54
N ILE A 12 0.46 11.37 6.28
CA ILE A 12 -0.43 10.77 7.29
C ILE A 12 -0.64 11.77 8.43
N THR A 13 0.42 12.38 8.94
CA THR A 13 0.32 13.39 10.02
C THR A 13 -0.27 14.71 9.53
N THR A 14 -0.13 15.03 8.25
CA THR A 14 -0.74 16.22 7.63
C THR A 14 -2.27 16.10 7.59
N PHE A 15 -2.79 14.92 7.22
CA PHE A 15 -4.25 14.72 7.12
C PHE A 15 -4.92 14.32 8.44
N LEU A 16 -4.23 13.58 9.31
CA LEU A 16 -4.81 13.04 10.55
C LEU A 16 -4.36 13.77 11.82
N GLY A 17 -3.38 14.68 11.72
CA GLY A 17 -2.77 15.31 12.88
C GLY A 17 -1.93 14.35 13.71
N SER A 18 -1.95 14.54 15.03
CA SER A 18 -1.21 13.70 15.98
C SER A 18 -2.00 12.44 16.31
N ILE A 19 -1.57 11.30 15.78
CA ILE A 19 -2.12 9.97 16.08
C ILE A 19 -1.15 9.14 16.92
N PRO A 20 -1.61 8.09 17.62
CA PRO A 20 -0.72 7.17 18.32
C PRO A 20 0.32 6.55 17.39
N ALA A 21 1.53 6.31 17.90
CA ALA A 21 2.65 5.75 17.12
C ALA A 21 2.30 4.40 16.46
N GLU A 22 1.59 3.53 17.18
CA GLU A 22 1.14 2.24 16.66
C GLU A 22 0.22 2.40 15.44
N GLU A 23 -0.71 3.36 15.49
CA GLU A 23 -1.60 3.64 14.37
C GLU A 23 -0.81 4.19 13.17
N PHE A 24 0.13 5.09 13.44
CA PHE A 24 1.01 5.66 12.42
C PHE A 24 1.83 4.59 11.69
N GLU A 25 2.38 3.60 12.41
CA GLU A 25 3.12 2.50 11.82
C GLU A 25 2.24 1.65 10.89
N LYS A 26 1.02 1.32 11.35
CA LYS A 26 0.07 0.53 10.55
C LYS A 26 -0.38 1.26 9.29
N ARG A 27 -0.62 2.57 9.37
CA ARG A 27 -0.92 3.42 8.20
C ARG A 27 0.28 3.57 7.28
N SER A 28 1.49 3.71 7.83
CA SER A 28 2.73 3.76 7.04
C SER A 28 2.93 2.47 6.25
N LYS A 29 2.62 1.32 6.84
CA LYS A 29 2.64 0.02 6.13
C LYS A 29 1.59 -0.04 5.01
N LEU A 30 0.36 0.39 5.27
CA LEU A 30 -0.68 0.48 4.24
C LEU A 30 -0.26 1.40 3.08
N ARG A 31 0.37 2.54 3.37
CA ARG A 31 0.92 3.46 2.36
C ARG A 31 1.93 2.76 1.48
N SER A 32 2.87 2.02 2.07
CA SER A 32 3.86 1.25 1.33
C SER A 32 3.21 0.19 0.43
N LEU A 33 2.20 -0.52 0.93
CA LEU A 33 1.45 -1.51 0.14
C LEU A 33 0.71 -0.86 -1.04
N ARG A 34 0.00 0.25 -0.82
CA ARG A 34 -0.66 1.03 -1.88
C ARG A 34 0.34 1.47 -2.95
N ASN A 35 1.49 2.00 -2.55
CA ASN A 35 2.49 2.50 -3.48
C ASN A 35 3.13 1.35 -4.29
N ALA A 36 3.40 0.21 -3.66
CA ALA A 36 3.88 -0.98 -4.36
C ALA A 36 2.84 -1.53 -5.35
N ALA A 37 1.56 -1.53 -4.96
CA ALA A 37 0.45 -1.92 -5.82
C ALA A 37 0.33 -1.00 -7.04
N ALA A 38 0.37 0.32 -6.83
CA ALA A 38 0.35 1.31 -7.90
C ALA A 38 1.52 1.13 -8.89
N ALA A 39 2.72 0.83 -8.39
CA ALA A 39 3.87 0.53 -9.24
C ALA A 39 3.65 -0.73 -10.08
N MET A 40 3.17 -1.82 -9.46
CA MET A 40 2.85 -3.06 -10.17
C MET A 40 1.77 -2.86 -11.24
N ILE A 41 0.71 -2.12 -10.94
CA ILE A 41 -0.35 -1.81 -11.92
C ILE A 41 0.23 -1.18 -13.19
N ALA A 42 1.21 -0.30 -13.03
CA ALA A 42 1.83 0.42 -14.13
C ALA A 42 2.86 -0.41 -14.91
N SER A 43 3.44 -1.47 -14.32
CA SER A 43 4.54 -2.23 -14.92
C SER A 43 4.20 -3.64 -15.34
N THR A 44 3.15 -4.24 -14.78
CA THR A 44 2.81 -5.65 -15.03
C THR A 44 2.11 -5.81 -16.38
N GLU A 45 2.43 -6.88 -17.10
CA GLU A 45 1.71 -7.32 -18.30
C GLU A 45 0.56 -8.29 -17.98
N SER A 46 0.51 -8.83 -16.75
CA SER A 46 -0.55 -9.74 -16.31
C SER A 46 -1.81 -8.99 -15.92
N ASP A 47 -2.92 -9.24 -16.64
CA ASP A 47 -4.25 -8.70 -16.29
C ASP A 47 -4.69 -9.13 -14.89
N THR A 48 -4.38 -10.37 -14.51
CA THR A 48 -4.71 -10.92 -13.19
C THR A 48 -3.92 -10.21 -12.09
N ALA A 49 -2.61 -10.05 -12.27
CA ALA A 49 -1.78 -9.32 -11.31
C ALA A 49 -2.24 -7.86 -11.18
N ARG A 50 -2.58 -7.22 -12.31
CA ARG A 50 -3.07 -5.84 -12.35
C ARG A 50 -4.38 -5.68 -11.58
N ALA A 51 -5.34 -6.59 -11.77
CA ALA A 51 -6.61 -6.59 -11.03
C ALA A 51 -6.41 -6.79 -9.52
N LEU A 52 -5.53 -7.70 -9.11
CA LEU A 52 -5.23 -7.94 -7.69
C LEU A 52 -4.55 -6.74 -7.03
N ALA A 53 -3.59 -6.11 -7.72
CA ALA A 53 -2.96 -4.88 -7.26
C ALA A 53 -3.96 -3.70 -7.21
N TRP A 54 -4.94 -3.66 -8.11
CA TRP A 54 -6.02 -2.68 -8.06
C TRP A 54 -6.83 -2.79 -6.76
N PHE A 55 -7.24 -4.01 -6.37
CA PHE A 55 -7.94 -4.21 -5.09
C PHE A 55 -7.10 -3.76 -3.89
N ALA A 56 -5.81 -4.11 -3.85
CA ALA A 56 -4.91 -3.63 -2.78
C ALA A 56 -4.89 -2.09 -2.71
N THR A 57 -4.88 -1.42 -3.86
CA THR A 57 -4.89 0.04 -3.95
C THR A 57 -6.19 0.64 -3.44
N GLU A 58 -7.34 0.08 -3.83
CA GLU A 58 -8.66 0.58 -3.41
C GLU A 58 -8.85 0.47 -1.90
N TYR A 59 -8.60 -0.71 -1.32
CA TYR A 59 -8.75 -0.93 0.12
C TYR A 59 -7.77 -0.09 0.94
N ALA A 60 -6.50 0.00 0.51
CA ALA A 60 -5.51 0.79 1.21
C ALA A 60 -5.82 2.30 1.14
N THR A 61 -6.26 2.80 -0.02
CA THR A 61 -6.53 4.24 -0.23
C THR A 61 -7.67 4.72 0.67
N GLN A 62 -8.76 3.96 0.77
CA GLN A 62 -9.89 4.34 1.64
C GLN A 62 -9.48 4.42 3.11
N ALA A 63 -8.64 3.50 3.56
CA ALA A 63 -8.26 3.42 4.96
C ALA A 63 -7.17 4.41 5.37
N LEU A 64 -6.32 4.86 4.43
CA LEU A 64 -5.07 5.55 4.75
C LEU A 64 -5.26 6.84 5.54
N TYR A 65 -6.31 7.61 5.20
CA TYR A 65 -6.64 8.89 5.81
C TYR A 65 -8.03 8.92 6.44
N SER A 66 -8.69 7.77 6.56
CA SER A 66 -9.94 7.67 7.30
C SER A 66 -9.65 7.43 8.78
N PRO A 67 -10.32 8.13 9.71
CA PRO A 67 -10.38 7.72 11.11
C PRO A 67 -10.87 6.27 11.20
N GLY A 68 -10.27 5.46 12.06
CA GLY A 68 -10.62 4.04 12.16
C GLY A 68 -9.97 3.36 13.35
N ALA A 69 -10.52 2.21 13.75
CA ALA A 69 -9.96 1.41 14.82
C ALA A 69 -8.63 0.77 14.39
N THR A 70 -7.65 0.78 15.29
CA THR A 70 -6.31 0.22 15.03
C THR A 70 -6.35 -1.25 14.59
N GLN A 71 -7.30 -2.03 15.13
CA GLN A 71 -7.51 -3.43 14.73
C GLN A 71 -7.94 -3.58 13.26
N ALA A 72 -8.79 -2.67 12.76
CA ALA A 72 -9.21 -2.69 11.36
C ALA A 72 -8.03 -2.42 10.41
N LEU A 73 -7.06 -1.58 10.84
CA LEU A 73 -5.82 -1.36 10.08
C LEU A 73 -4.95 -2.62 10.01
N ASP A 74 -4.95 -3.48 11.03
CA ASP A 74 -4.24 -4.76 10.98
C ASP A 74 -4.87 -5.71 9.97
N ASP A 75 -6.20 -5.81 9.98
CA ASP A 75 -6.94 -6.66 9.06
C ASP A 75 -6.76 -6.19 7.61
N LEU A 76 -6.79 -4.88 7.38
CA LEU A 76 -6.52 -4.28 6.08
C LEU A 76 -5.08 -4.49 5.63
N ASN A 77 -4.10 -4.34 6.52
CA ASN A 77 -2.70 -4.65 6.21
C ASN A 77 -2.55 -6.11 5.79
N LYS A 78 -3.19 -7.04 6.51
CA LYS A 78 -3.16 -8.47 6.19
C LYS A 78 -3.81 -8.76 4.84
N LEU A 79 -4.95 -8.14 4.55
CA LEU A 79 -5.66 -8.27 3.28
C LEU A 79 -4.81 -7.74 2.13
N CYS A 80 -4.30 -6.52 2.24
CA CYS A 80 -3.48 -5.90 1.19
C CYS A 80 -2.16 -6.66 0.96
N THR A 81 -1.51 -7.16 2.02
CA THR A 81 -0.34 -8.04 1.86
C THR A 81 -0.69 -9.31 1.07
N ARG A 82 -1.84 -9.94 1.35
CA ARG A 82 -2.27 -11.14 0.62
C ARG A 82 -2.53 -10.84 -0.85
N PHE A 83 -3.25 -9.75 -1.17
CA PHE A 83 -3.44 -9.34 -2.55
C PHE A 83 -2.12 -9.12 -3.28
N MET A 84 -1.17 -8.42 -2.67
CA MET A 84 0.13 -8.18 -3.28
C MET A 84 0.94 -9.46 -3.50
N LEU A 85 0.95 -10.39 -2.54
CA LEU A 85 1.64 -11.67 -2.71
C LEU A 85 1.01 -12.50 -3.83
N THR A 86 -0.33 -12.53 -3.91
CA THR A 86 -1.03 -13.25 -4.97
C THR A 86 -0.83 -12.56 -6.32
N ALA A 87 -0.76 -11.23 -6.38
CA ALA A 87 -0.49 -10.49 -7.61
C ALA A 87 0.90 -10.82 -8.17
N ILE A 88 1.93 -10.86 -7.32
CA ILE A 88 3.29 -11.27 -7.70
C ILE A 88 3.30 -12.70 -8.26
N GLN A 89 2.58 -13.61 -7.60
CA GLN A 89 2.49 -15.00 -8.09
C GLN A 89 1.75 -15.10 -9.42
N ALA A 90 0.66 -14.34 -9.60
CA ALA A 90 -0.08 -14.30 -10.86
C ALA A 90 0.80 -13.79 -12.00
N GLU A 91 1.58 -12.74 -11.76
CA GLU A 91 2.54 -12.21 -12.73
C GLU A 91 3.60 -13.27 -13.11
N GLN A 92 4.16 -13.97 -12.12
CA GLN A 92 5.13 -15.04 -12.36
C GLN A 92 4.54 -16.18 -13.20
N ILE A 93 3.32 -16.62 -12.88
CA ILE A 93 2.64 -17.68 -13.64
C ILE A 93 2.41 -17.26 -15.08
N ASP A 94 1.98 -16.03 -15.32
CA ASP A 94 1.75 -15.53 -16.67
C ASP A 94 3.07 -15.38 -17.45
N LEU A 95 4.14 -14.91 -16.80
CA LEU A 95 5.48 -14.87 -17.40
C LEU A 95 6.02 -16.26 -17.74
N GLU A 96 5.81 -17.27 -16.89
CA GLU A 96 6.22 -18.64 -17.16
C GLU A 96 5.38 -19.30 -18.28
N ARG A 97 4.10 -18.96 -18.36
CA ARG A 97 3.15 -19.55 -19.31
C ARG A 97 3.26 -18.95 -20.71
N PHE A 98 3.61 -17.68 -20.82
CA PHE A 98 3.61 -16.93 -22.09
C PHE A 98 4.98 -16.32 -22.43
N GLY A 99 6.02 -16.62 -21.66
CA GLY A 99 7.40 -16.26 -21.96
C GLY A 99 7.99 -17.13 -23.06
N GLU A 100 7.78 -16.72 -24.32
CA GLU A 100 8.61 -17.10 -25.47
C GLU A 100 9.79 -16.14 -25.64
#